data_AF-A0A948VNW2-F1
#
_entry.id   AF-A0A948VNW2-F1
#
_cell.length_a   1.000
_cell.length_b   1.000
_cell.length_c   1.000
_cell.angle_alpha   90.00
_cell.angle_beta   90.00
_cell.angle_gamma   90.00
#
_symmetry.space_group_name_H-M   'P 1'
#
loop_
_entity.id
_entity.type
_entity.pdbx_description
1 polymer ?
#
loop_
_entity_poly.entity_id
_entity_poly.type
_entity_poly.pdbx_seq_one_letter_code
_entity_poly.pdbx_strand_id
1 'polypeptide(L)'
;MPVQFLGFVFHANGGRTLPEEKVSRFRNRLRGMRDQWRAGSIGLGDIDARIGAWIAHAEHAQTWRLRHAIFWGGRFDPAREIPGAWTVPCRRVVRGGSWSNNPQNLRSANRNRNNTDNRNNNNGFRLGRTLTP
;
A
#
# COMPACT_ATOMS: atom_id res chain seq x y z
N MET A 1 24.57 -6.45 2.54
CA MET A 1 24.62 -5.15 1.82
C MET A 1 23.34 -5.00 1.00
N PRO A 2 22.74 -3.81 0.90
CA PRO A 2 21.62 -3.58 0.00
C PRO A 2 22.08 -3.70 -1.46
N VAL A 3 21.31 -4.41 -2.30
CA VAL A 3 21.64 -4.67 -3.71
C VAL A 3 20.61 -4.03 -4.62
N GLN A 4 21.05 -3.38 -5.69
CA GLN A 4 20.14 -2.82 -6.69
C GLN A 4 19.83 -3.85 -7.77
N PHE A 5 18.55 -4.08 -8.04
CA PHE A 5 18.09 -4.96 -9.11
C PHE A 5 16.73 -4.52 -9.63
N LEU A 6 16.54 -4.52 -10.95
CA LEU A 6 15.28 -4.14 -11.63
C LEU A 6 14.69 -2.80 -11.15
N GLY A 7 15.55 -1.85 -10.76
CA GLY A 7 15.10 -0.54 -10.28
C GLY A 7 14.63 -0.47 -8.83
N PHE A 8 14.87 -1.51 -8.03
CA PHE A 8 14.62 -1.56 -6.60
C PHE A 8 15.92 -1.75 -5.82
N VAL A 9 15.92 -1.35 -4.55
CA VAL A 9 16.97 -1.65 -3.58
C VAL A 9 16.47 -2.79 -2.69
N PHE A 10 17.11 -3.95 -2.74
CA PHE A 10 16.79 -5.11 -1.92
C PHE A 10 17.59 -5.08 -0.63
N HIS A 11 16.93 -5.41 0.47
CA HIS A 11 17.48 -5.44 1.82
C HIS A 11 17.65 -6.88 2.29
N ALA A 12 18.58 -7.12 3.22
CA ALA A 12 18.87 -8.46 3.75
C ALA A 12 17.67 -9.14 4.44
N ASN A 13 16.67 -8.35 4.86
CA ASN A 13 15.42 -8.83 5.46
C ASN A 13 14.34 -9.23 4.43
N GLY A 14 14.68 -9.28 3.14
CA GLY A 14 13.74 -9.58 2.04
C GLY A 14 12.86 -8.40 1.65
N GLY A 15 13.00 -7.23 2.30
CA GLY A 15 12.33 -6.00 1.91
C GLY A 15 12.92 -5.40 0.64
N ARG A 16 12.13 -4.58 -0.06
CA ARG A 16 12.60 -3.81 -1.22
C ARG A 16 12.07 -2.38 -1.16
N THR A 17 12.94 -1.40 -1.43
CA THR A 17 12.61 0.03 -1.47
C THR A 17 12.93 0.60 -2.85
N LEU A 18 12.53 1.84 -3.13
CA LEU A 18 12.97 2.55 -4.32
C LEU A 18 14.33 3.21 -4.07
N PRO A 19 15.24 3.25 -5.06
CA PRO A 19 16.43 4.08 -5.01
C PRO A 19 16.05 5.56 -4.89
N GLU A 20 16.72 6.29 -4.01
CA GLU A 20 16.45 7.72 -3.74
C GLU A 20 16.52 8.57 -5.01
N GLU A 21 17.49 8.30 -5.88
CA GLU A 21 17.63 8.97 -7.17
C GLU A 21 16.36 8.85 -8.03
N LYS A 22 15.74 7.66 -8.08
CA LYS A 22 14.51 7.46 -8.85
C LYS A 22 13.33 8.21 -8.26
N VAL A 23 13.26 8.30 -6.93
CA VAL A 23 12.26 9.11 -6.23
C VAL A 23 12.44 10.60 -6.53
N SER A 24 13.69 11.09 -6.49
CA SER A 24 14.03 12.48 -6.80
C SER A 24 13.68 12.83 -8.26
N ARG A 25 14.08 12.00 -9.22
CA ARG A 25 13.72 12.15 -10.64
C ARG A 25 12.20 12.20 -10.82
N PHE A 26 11.45 11.33 -10.14
CA PHE A 26 9.99 11.37 -10.19
C PHE A 26 9.40 12.66 -9.63
N ARG A 27 9.87 13.13 -8.46
CA ARG A 27 9.40 14.39 -7.87
C ARG A 27 9.65 15.59 -8.78
N ASN A 28 10.81 15.64 -9.44
CA ASN A 28 11.13 16.69 -10.41
C ASN A 28 10.21 16.62 -11.63
N ARG A 29 9.96 15.42 -12.16
CA ARG A 29 9.00 15.21 -13.26
C ARG A 29 7.58 15.61 -12.85
N LEU A 30 7.15 15.29 -11.63
CA LEU A 30 5.85 15.68 -11.10
C LEU A 30 5.70 17.20 -10.99
N ARG A 31 6.75 17.91 -10.57
CA ARG A 31 6.78 19.38 -10.59
C ARG A 31 6.63 19.91 -12.01
N GLY A 32 7.44 19.42 -12.94
CA GLY A 32 7.36 19.83 -14.36
C GLY A 32 5.99 19.58 -14.98
N MET A 33 5.35 18.44 -14.70
CA MET A 33 3.99 18.16 -15.17
C MET A 33 2.95 19.13 -14.60
N ARG A 34 3.09 19.57 -13.33
CA ARG A 34 2.20 20.59 -12.74
C ARG A 34 2.37 21.94 -13.44
N ASP A 35 3.60 22.32 -13.76
CA ASP A 35 3.88 23.57 -14.46
C ASP A 35 3.36 23.54 -15.91
N GLN A 36 3.58 22.43 -16.61
CA GLN A 36 3.05 22.18 -17.95
C GLN A 36 1.51 22.20 -18.01
N TRP A 37 0.86 21.62 -17.01
CA TRP A 37 -0.60 21.65 -16.90
C TRP A 37 -1.14 23.06 -16.68
N ARG A 38 -0.51 23.85 -15.79
CA ARG A 38 -0.86 25.26 -15.56
C ARG A 38 -0.68 26.10 -16.83
N ALA A 39 0.31 25.77 -17.64
CA ALA A 39 0.54 26.40 -18.94
C ALA A 39 -0.42 25.91 -20.05
N GLY A 40 -1.32 24.97 -19.77
CA GLY A 40 -2.25 24.40 -20.75
C GLY A 40 -1.62 23.47 -21.79
N SER A 41 -0.34 23.11 -21.62
CA SER A 41 0.44 22.35 -22.60
C SER A 41 0.22 20.83 -22.53
N ILE A 42 -0.32 20.31 -21.43
CA ILE A 42 -0.68 18.89 -21.26
C ILE A 42 -2.03 18.76 -20.56
N GLY A 43 -2.81 17.75 -20.94
CA GLY A 43 -4.11 17.45 -20.34
C GLY A 43 -4.01 16.66 -19.04
N LEU A 44 -5.10 16.65 -18.25
CA LEU A 44 -5.17 15.85 -17.01
C LEU A 44 -5.02 14.34 -17.29
N GLY A 45 -5.54 13.82 -18.41
CA GLY A 45 -5.43 12.41 -18.77
C GLY A 45 -3.98 11.93 -18.98
N ASP A 46 -3.14 12.76 -19.60
CA ASP A 46 -1.71 12.45 -19.79
C ASP A 46 -0.96 12.40 -18.46
N ILE A 47 -1.32 13.31 -17.55
CA ILE A 47 -0.76 13.36 -16.20
C ILE A 47 -1.23 12.14 -15.40
N ASP A 48 -2.52 11.80 -15.48
CA ASP A 48 -3.12 10.65 -14.83
C ASP A 48 -2.42 9.35 -15.26
N ALA A 49 -2.23 9.13 -16.58
CA ALA A 49 -1.55 7.95 -17.11
C ALA A 49 -0.09 7.84 -16.64
N ARG A 50 0.65 8.96 -16.63
CA ARG A 50 2.06 8.98 -16.20
C ARG A 50 2.23 8.75 -14.70
N ILE A 51 1.33 9.31 -13.89
CA ILE A 51 1.32 9.09 -12.45
C ILE A 51 0.91 7.65 -12.14
N GLY A 52 -0.12 7.13 -12.79
CA GLY A 52 -0.57 5.74 -12.63
C GLY A 52 0.53 4.73 -12.95
N ALA A 53 1.26 4.91 -14.05
CA ALA A 53 2.40 4.06 -14.41
C ALA A 53 3.51 4.08 -13.35
N TRP A 54 3.78 5.24 -12.73
CA TRP A 54 4.75 5.34 -11.65
C TRP A 54 4.26 4.69 -10.36
N ILE A 55 2.99 4.87 -10.00
CA ILE A 55 2.38 4.23 -8.84
C ILE A 55 2.44 2.71 -8.97
N ALA A 56 2.07 2.16 -10.13
CA ALA A 56 2.14 0.72 -10.42
C ALA A 56 3.58 0.18 -10.30
N HIS A 57 4.59 0.92 -10.76
CA HIS A 57 5.99 0.53 -10.52
C HIS A 57 6.35 0.57 -9.02
N ALA A 58 6.00 1.65 -8.33
CA ALA A 58 6.36 1.90 -6.95
C ALA A 58 5.65 0.96 -5.96
N GLU A 59 4.46 0.46 -6.30
CA GLU A 59 3.65 -0.42 -5.44
C GLU A 59 4.35 -1.75 -5.13
N HIS A 60 5.24 -2.19 -6.01
CA HIS A 60 6.02 -3.38 -5.78
C HIS A 60 7.01 -3.17 -4.63
N ALA A 61 7.45 -1.95 -4.34
CA ALA A 61 8.31 -1.64 -3.20
C ALA A 61 7.55 -1.24 -1.92
N GLN A 62 8.24 -1.26 -0.80
CA GLN A 62 7.78 -0.76 0.50
C GLN A 62 7.72 0.78 0.49
N THR A 63 6.79 1.33 -0.29
CA THR A 63 6.69 2.75 -0.62
C THR A 63 5.37 3.37 -0.18
N TRP A 64 4.50 2.64 0.52
CA TRP A 64 3.17 3.15 0.90
C TRP A 64 3.25 4.52 1.60
N ARG A 65 4.13 4.66 2.61
CA ARG A 65 4.36 5.94 3.30
C ARG A 65 4.89 7.03 2.37
N LEU A 66 5.77 6.67 1.43
CA LEU A 66 6.34 7.58 0.45
C LEU A 66 5.29 8.07 -0.55
N ARG A 67 4.54 7.16 -1.17
CA ARG A 67 3.46 7.48 -2.11
C ARG A 67 2.40 8.35 -1.44
N HIS A 68 2.02 7.99 -0.21
CA HIS A 68 1.11 8.77 0.60
C HIS A 68 1.65 10.18 0.89
N ALA A 69 2.91 10.33 1.30
CA ALA A 69 3.49 11.66 1.52
C ALA A 69 3.58 12.51 0.25
N ILE A 70 3.81 11.91 -0.92
CA ILE A 70 3.91 12.62 -2.21
C ILE A 70 2.53 13.11 -2.70
N PHE A 71 1.46 12.32 -2.46
CA PHE A 71 0.14 12.57 -3.03
C PHE A 71 -0.96 12.90 -2.01
N TRP A 72 -0.61 13.03 -0.73
CA TRP A 72 -1.54 13.33 0.36
C TRP A 72 -2.51 14.46 0.00
N GLY A 73 -3.81 14.20 0.14
CA GLY A 73 -4.88 15.18 -0.13
C GLY A 73 -5.09 15.52 -1.62
N GLY A 74 -4.31 14.94 -2.51
CA GLY A 74 -4.42 15.12 -3.96
C GLY A 74 -5.33 14.11 -4.65
N ARG A 75 -5.59 14.31 -5.94
CA ARG A 75 -6.35 13.36 -6.79
C ARG A 75 -5.76 11.94 -6.74
N PHE A 76 -4.44 11.82 -6.69
CA PHE A 76 -3.70 10.56 -6.71
C PHE A 76 -3.27 10.07 -5.32
N ASP A 77 -3.90 10.57 -4.27
CA ASP A 77 -3.65 10.04 -2.93
C ASP A 77 -3.90 8.53 -2.96
N PRO A 78 -2.91 7.66 -2.67
CA PRO A 78 -3.13 6.22 -2.66
C PRO A 78 -4.16 5.78 -1.62
N ALA A 79 -4.54 6.64 -0.67
CA ALA A 79 -5.69 6.41 0.19
C ALA A 79 -7.03 6.40 -0.60
N ARG A 80 -7.11 7.07 -1.76
CA ARG A 80 -8.27 7.11 -2.67
C ARG A 80 -8.36 5.92 -3.62
N GLU A 81 -7.23 5.26 -3.93
CA GLU A 81 -7.18 4.03 -4.73
C GLU A 81 -7.76 2.81 -4.00
N ILE A 82 -8.05 2.94 -2.70
CA ILE A 82 -8.79 1.92 -1.93
C ILE A 82 -10.28 2.10 -2.22
N PRO A 83 -10.98 1.12 -2.81
CA PRO A 83 -12.44 1.18 -2.95
C PRO A 83 -13.05 1.39 -1.56
N GLY A 84 -13.70 2.55 -1.35
CA GLY A 84 -14.26 2.95 -0.06
C GLY A 84 -13.51 4.04 0.71
N ALA A 85 -12.68 4.89 0.09
CA ALA A 85 -11.97 5.96 0.80
C ALA A 85 -12.84 7.05 1.49
N TRP A 86 -14.16 7.05 1.32
CA TRP A 86 -15.11 7.82 2.15
C TRP A 86 -15.68 7.04 3.35
N THR A 87 -15.29 5.77 3.49
CA THR A 87 -15.64 4.83 4.56
C THR A 87 -14.46 3.89 4.74
N VAL A 88 -13.43 4.29 5.50
CA VAL A 88 -12.35 3.38 5.86
C VAL A 88 -12.95 2.06 6.39
N PRO A 89 -12.77 0.92 5.70
CA PRO A 89 -13.29 -0.33 6.23
C PRO A 89 -12.56 -0.62 7.53
N CYS A 90 -13.31 -0.76 8.62
CA CYS A 90 -12.76 -1.11 9.92
C CYS A 90 -12.05 -2.46 9.80
N ARG A 91 -10.71 -2.46 9.80
CA ARG A 91 -9.95 -3.71 9.81
C ARG A 91 -9.97 -4.29 11.21
N ARG A 92 -10.43 -5.53 11.36
CA ARG A 92 -10.42 -6.25 12.64
C ARG A 92 -9.31 -7.29 12.63
N VAL A 93 -8.75 -7.54 13.81
CA VAL A 93 -7.70 -8.55 13.97
C VAL A 93 -8.33 -9.93 13.99
N VAL A 94 -7.79 -10.84 13.18
CA VAL A 94 -8.07 -12.28 13.20
C VAL A 94 -6.86 -12.99 13.81
N ARG A 95 -7.12 -14.04 14.59
CA ARG A 95 -6.12 -14.78 15.37
C ARG A 95 -6.29 -16.29 15.18
N GLY A 96 -5.22 -17.05 15.44
CA GLY A 96 -5.26 -18.51 15.50
C GLY A 96 -4.95 -19.22 14.17
N GLY A 97 -4.93 -18.51 13.05
CA GLY A 97 -4.68 -19.11 11.72
C GLY A 97 -5.83 -20.00 11.22
N SER A 98 -5.64 -20.57 10.04
CA SER A 98 -6.56 -21.48 9.35
C SER A 98 -5.81 -22.71 8.81
N TRP A 99 -6.56 -23.70 8.32
CA TRP A 99 -6.03 -24.95 7.77
C TRP A 99 -5.07 -24.74 6.58
N SER A 100 -5.13 -23.60 5.89
CA SER A 100 -4.28 -23.28 4.74
C SER A 100 -3.05 -22.45 5.11
N ASN A 101 -2.76 -22.22 6.39
CA ASN A 101 -1.64 -21.38 6.81
C ASN A 101 -0.33 -22.16 6.95
N ASN A 102 0.77 -21.53 6.49
CA ASN A 102 2.13 -22.01 6.73
C ASN A 102 2.45 -22.02 8.25
N PRO A 103 3.12 -23.07 8.78
CA PRO A 103 3.49 -23.22 10.19
C PRO A 103 4.06 -21.96 10.87
N GLN A 104 4.86 -21.18 10.16
CA GLN A 104 5.50 -19.96 10.68
C GLN A 104 4.49 -18.86 11.09
N ASN A 105 3.29 -18.92 10.52
CA ASN A 105 2.18 -17.98 10.73
C ASN A 105 1.13 -18.47 11.74
N LEU A 106 1.31 -19.65 12.34
CA LEU A 106 0.39 -20.24 13.33
C LEU A 106 0.76 -19.92 14.79
N ARG A 107 1.71 -19.01 15.02
CA ARG A 107 2.12 -18.59 16.36
C ARG A 107 1.02 -17.81 17.07
N SER A 108 0.88 -17.99 18.39
CA SER A 108 -0.11 -17.29 19.23
C SER A 108 0.02 -15.75 19.19
N ALA A 109 1.25 -15.26 18.98
CA ALA A 109 1.53 -13.84 18.84
C ALA A 109 1.16 -13.27 17.45
N ASN A 110 0.91 -14.12 16.45
CA ASN A 110 0.63 -13.66 15.09
C ASN A 110 -0.74 -12.95 15.02
N ARG A 111 -0.78 -11.84 14.27
CA ARG A 111 -1.95 -10.95 14.18
C ARG A 111 -2.25 -10.62 12.73
N ASN A 112 -3.21 -11.33 12.16
CA ASN A 112 -3.68 -11.04 10.81
C ASN A 112 -4.77 -9.96 10.86
N ARG A 113 -4.86 -9.11 9.83
CA ARG A 113 -5.87 -8.05 9.72
C ARG A 113 -6.67 -8.28 8.44
N ASN A 114 -7.98 -8.47 8.58
CA ASN A 114 -8.91 -8.55 7.47
C ASN A 114 -9.91 -7.39 7.52
N ASN A 115 -10.47 -7.05 6.37
CA ASN A 115 -11.63 -6.18 6.28
C ASN A 115 -12.84 -6.86 6.95
N THR A 116 -13.70 -6.09 7.63
CA THR A 116 -14.93 -6.57 8.27
C THR A 116 -15.94 -7.18 7.31
N ASP A 117 -15.90 -6.79 6.03
CA ASP A 117 -16.74 -7.38 4.97
C ASP A 117 -16.18 -8.68 4.39
N ASN A 118 -14.94 -9.07 4.74
CA ASN A 118 -14.24 -10.21 4.15
C ASN A 118 -14.77 -11.54 4.71
N ARG A 119 -15.76 -12.10 4.01
CA ARG A 119 -16.32 -13.43 4.27
C ARG A 119 -15.58 -14.46 3.42
N ASN A 120 -14.75 -15.26 4.07
CA ASN A 120 -14.00 -16.33 3.43
C ASN A 120 -14.09 -17.61 4.26
N ASN A 121 -14.04 -18.77 3.63
CA ASN A 121 -14.17 -20.08 4.30
C ASN A 121 -13.02 -20.39 5.27
N ASN A 122 -11.95 -19.60 5.23
CA ASN A 122 -10.79 -19.73 6.11
C ASN A 122 -10.82 -18.77 7.31
N ASN A 123 -11.89 -17.98 7.46
CA ASN A 123 -12.09 -17.05 8.57
C ASN A 123 -13.31 -17.49 9.42
N GLY A 124 -13.12 -17.63 10.73
CA GLY A 124 -14.20 -17.92 11.69
C GLY A 124 -14.13 -17.04 12.94
N PHE A 125 -15.05 -17.23 13.87
CA PHE A 125 -15.07 -16.54 15.17
C PHE A 125 -15.35 -17.51 16.32
N ARG A 126 -14.99 -17.11 17.54
CA ARG A 126 -15.33 -17.81 18.78
C ARG A 126 -16.10 -16.85 19.67
N LEU A 127 -17.14 -17.35 20.33
CA LEU A 127 -17.89 -16.57 21.30
C LEU A 127 -17.12 -16.52 22.62
N GLY A 128 -17.17 -15.36 23.29
CA GLY A 128 -16.68 -15.18 24.65
C GLY A 128 -17.83 -14.71 25.52
N ARG A 129 -17.92 -15.24 26.74
CA ARG A 129 -18.86 -14.78 27.77
C ARG A 129 -18.07 -14.28 28.97
N THR A 130 -18.51 -13.19 29.57
CA THR A 130 -18.04 -12.81 30.90
C THR A 130 -18.57 -13.81 31.93
N LEU A 131 -17.80 -14.09 32.97
CA LEU A 131 -18.32 -14.80 34.13
C LEU A 131 -19.07 -13.78 34.97
N THR A 132 -20.35 -14.04 35.21
CA THR A 132 -21.11 -13.31 36.24
C THR A 132 -20.46 -13.64 37.58
N PRO A 133 -20.14 -12.65 38.45
CA PRO A 133 -19.48 -12.89 39.72
C PRO A 133 -20.30 -13.81 40.65
#